data_AF-A0A9D7NY27-F1
#
_entry.id   AF-A0A9D7NY27-F1
#
_cell.length_a   1.000
_cell.length_b   1.000
_cell.length_c   1.000
_cell.angle_alpha   90.00
_cell.angle_beta   90.00
_cell.angle_gamma   90.00
#
_symmetry.space_group_name_H-M   'P 1'
#
loop_
_entity.id
_entity.type
_entity.pdbx_description
1 polymer ?
#
loop_
_entity_poly.entity_id
_entity_poly.type
_entity_poly.pdbx_seq_one_letter_code
_entity_poly.pdbx_strand_id
1 'polypeptide(L)'
;MRWDSLGAGVMMGLLAPLLGFFGYAAIYVGAIRPHLDLDFFIHDLFLGTREYQAPVLTLSLFANLALFFTLDRWSLYKAMRGVIAATFVYAVVIVLLLYVF
;
A
#
# COMPACT_ATOMS: atom_id res chain seq x y z
N MET A 1 4.15 16.36 -18.98
CA MET A 1 5.18 15.34 -19.30
C MET A 1 6.26 15.13 -18.21
N ARG A 2 6.64 16.11 -17.36
CA ARG A 2 7.67 15.91 -16.31
C ARG A 2 7.39 14.77 -15.30
N TRP A 3 6.13 14.42 -15.09
CA TRP A 3 5.72 13.35 -14.18
C TRP A 3 5.71 11.95 -14.82
N ASP A 4 5.80 11.85 -16.15
CA ASP A 4 5.89 10.55 -16.85
C ASP A 4 7.34 10.06 -16.88
N SER A 5 7.82 9.63 -15.72
CA SER A 5 9.11 8.99 -15.60
C SER A 5 8.98 7.72 -14.75
N LEU A 6 9.86 6.75 -15.03
CA LEU A 6 9.91 5.52 -14.27
C LEU A 6 10.13 5.82 -12.78
N GLY A 7 11.09 6.70 -12.46
CA GLY A 7 11.42 7.07 -11.09
C GLY A 7 10.26 7.73 -10.35
N ALA A 8 9.54 8.65 -10.99
CA ALA A 8 8.34 9.24 -10.39
C ALA A 8 7.29 8.15 -10.10
N GLY A 9 7.08 7.22 -11.04
CA GLY A 9 6.21 6.07 -10.85
C GLY A 9 6.59 5.19 -9.66
N VAL A 10 7.88 4.85 -9.52
CA VAL A 10 8.38 4.06 -8.38
C VAL A 10 8.15 4.79 -7.07
N MET A 11 8.51 6.08 -6.99
CA MET A 11 8.31 6.87 -5.78
C MET A 11 6.82 6.93 -5.39
N MET A 12 5.94 7.22 -6.36
CA MET A 12 4.50 7.24 -6.11
C MET A 12 3.97 5.86 -5.70
N GLY A 13 4.41 4.77 -6.35
CA GLY A 13 4.00 3.40 -6.00
C GLY A 13 4.58 2.88 -4.69
N LEU A 14 5.68 3.44 -4.19
CA LEU A 14 6.20 3.15 -2.86
C LEU A 14 5.41 3.87 -1.77
N LEU A 15 4.93 5.09 -2.05
CA LEU A 15 4.21 5.94 -1.10
C LEU A 15 2.70 5.70 -1.10
N ALA A 16 2.08 5.36 -2.24
CA ALA A 16 0.65 5.16 -2.34
C ALA A 16 0.09 4.12 -1.37
N PRO A 17 0.77 3.00 -1.04
CA PRO A 17 0.30 2.07 -0.02
C PRO A 17 0.18 2.68 1.37
N LEU A 18 0.86 3.80 1.68
CA LEU A 18 0.63 4.52 2.94
C LEU A 18 -0.80 5.08 2.99
N LEU A 19 -1.31 5.59 1.88
CA LEU A 19 -2.71 6.03 1.78
C LEU A 19 -3.67 4.84 1.89
N GLY A 20 -3.31 3.70 1.29
CA GLY A 20 -4.07 2.46 1.44
C GLY A 20 -4.12 1.96 2.89
N PHE A 21 -3.00 2.05 3.60
CA PHE A 21 -2.86 1.69 5.00
C PHE A 21 -3.77 2.54 5.88
N PHE A 22 -3.67 3.87 5.78
CA PHE A 22 -4.53 4.77 6.56
C PHE A 22 -6.01 4.68 6.15
N GLY A 23 -6.29 4.44 4.86
CA GLY A 23 -7.64 4.20 4.38
C GLY A 23 -8.26 2.94 5.00
N TYR A 24 -7.49 1.84 5.02
CA TYR A 24 -7.93 0.61 5.67
C TYR A 24 -8.05 0.76 7.18
N ALA A 25 -7.10 1.43 7.84
CA ALA A 25 -7.15 1.73 9.27
C ALA A 25 -8.44 2.51 9.63
N ALA A 26 -8.76 3.56 8.86
CA ALA A 26 -9.96 4.37 9.04
C ALA A 26 -11.25 3.54 8.87
N ILE A 27 -11.30 2.64 7.89
CA ILE A 27 -12.44 1.71 7.73
C ILE A 27 -12.52 0.74 8.90
N TYR A 28 -11.39 0.20 9.35
CA TYR A 28 -11.32 -0.76 10.43
C TYR A 28 -11.84 -0.17 11.74
N VAL A 29 -11.30 0.96 12.16
CA VAL A 29 -11.68 1.62 13.42
C VAL A 29 -12.98 2.42 13.32
N GLY A 30 -13.41 2.81 12.12
CA GLY A 30 -14.65 3.59 11.93
C GLY A 30 -15.89 2.72 11.72
N ALA A 31 -15.76 1.59 11.00
CA ALA A 31 -16.90 0.79 10.57
C ALA A 31 -16.88 -0.65 11.09
N ILE A 32 -15.71 -1.29 11.19
CA ILE A 32 -15.61 -2.73 11.52
C ILE A 32 -15.52 -2.95 13.04
N ARG A 33 -14.73 -2.11 13.72
CA ARG A 33 -14.45 -2.16 15.16
C ARG A 33 -14.43 -0.75 15.76
N PRO A 34 -15.60 -0.10 15.89
CA PRO A 34 -15.71 1.30 16.35
C PRO A 34 -15.29 1.55 17.80
N HIS A 35 -15.05 0.50 18.58
CA HIS A 35 -14.53 0.59 19.95
C HIS A 35 -13.00 0.62 20.02
N LEU A 36 -12.32 0.44 18.89
CA LEU A 36 -10.86 0.52 18.79
C LEU A 36 -10.48 1.84 18.13
N ASP A 37 -9.24 2.28 18.34
CA ASP A 37 -8.70 3.52 17.79
C ASP A 37 -7.54 3.27 16.83
N LEU A 38 -7.07 4.33 16.18
CA LEU A 38 -5.95 4.26 15.24
C LEU A 38 -4.65 3.84 15.92
N ASP A 39 -4.48 4.19 17.20
CA ASP A 39 -3.32 3.80 17.99
C ASP A 39 -3.26 2.28 18.11
N PHE A 40 -4.36 1.64 18.53
CA PHE A 40 -4.49 0.19 18.56
C PHE A 40 -4.22 -0.45 17.19
N PHE A 41 -4.77 0.12 16.11
CA PHE A 41 -4.57 -0.42 14.77
C PHE A 41 -3.09 -0.43 14.37
N ILE A 42 -2.37 0.65 14.67
CA ILE A 42 -0.96 0.81 14.29
C ILE A 42 -0.06 -0.02 15.21
N HIS A 43 -0.19 0.15 16.52
CA HIS A 43 0.75 -0.39 17.49
C HIS A 43 0.46 -1.85 17.88
N ASP A 44 -0.79 -2.19 18.17
CA ASP A 44 -1.15 -3.52 18.64
C ASP A 44 -1.44 -4.48 17.47
N LEU A 45 -2.23 -4.04 16.49
CA LEU A 45 -2.65 -4.89 15.37
C LEU A 45 -1.56 -5.02 14.31
N PHE A 46 -1.06 -3.91 13.77
CA PHE A 46 -0.08 -3.96 12.68
C PHE A 46 1.34 -4.26 13.19
N LEU A 47 1.86 -3.47 14.12
CA LEU A 47 3.23 -3.67 14.62
C LEU A 47 3.32 -4.82 15.64
N GLY A 48 2.32 -4.95 16.51
CA GLY A 48 2.32 -5.92 17.61
C GLY A 48 1.96 -7.35 17.21
N THR A 49 1.26 -7.54 16.08
CA THR A 49 0.81 -8.87 15.65
C THR A 49 1.31 -9.20 14.24
N ARG A 50 2.37 -10.02 14.19
CA ARG A 50 3.06 -10.41 12.95
C ARG A 50 2.12 -10.96 11.87
N GLU A 51 1.17 -11.80 12.26
CA GLU A 51 0.21 -12.45 11.36
C GLU A 51 -0.63 -11.44 10.56
N TYR A 52 -0.82 -10.22 11.08
CA TYR A 52 -1.59 -9.17 10.40
C TYR A 52 -0.74 -8.27 9.50
N GLN A 53 0.60 -8.28 9.60
CA GLN A 53 1.45 -7.41 8.80
C GLN A 53 1.29 -7.64 7.29
N ALA A 54 1.44 -8.90 6.85
CA ALA A 54 1.31 -9.25 5.44
C ALA A 54 -0.10 -9.00 4.88
N PRO A 55 -1.21 -9.41 5.54
CA PRO A 55 -2.57 -9.06 5.11
C PRO A 55 -2.81 -7.55 5.01
N VAL A 56 -2.38 -6.77 6.01
CA VAL A 56 -2.57 -5.30 6.02
C VAL A 56 -1.78 -4.65 4.89
N LEU A 57 -0.53 -5.04 4.67
CA LEU A 57 0.26 -4.53 3.53
C LEU A 57 -0.37 -4.91 2.19
N THR A 58 -0.91 -6.13 2.07
CA THR A 58 -1.60 -6.59 0.85
C THR A 58 -2.82 -5.74 0.54
N LEU A 59 -3.66 -5.43 1.55
CA LEU A 59 -4.80 -4.54 1.39
C LEU A 59 -4.37 -3.11 1.05
N SER A 60 -3.28 -2.65 1.65
CA SER A 60 -2.70 -1.33 1.38
C SER A 60 -2.27 -1.16 -0.07
N LEU A 61 -1.83 -2.25 -0.74
CA LEU A 61 -1.45 -2.24 -2.15
C LEU A 61 -2.63 -1.97 -3.11
N PHE A 62 -3.88 -2.03 -2.67
CA PHE A 62 -5.01 -1.58 -3.50
C PHE A 62 -4.91 -0.09 -3.87
N ALA A 63 -4.21 0.72 -3.07
CA ALA A 63 -3.89 2.09 -3.46
C ALA A 63 -3.00 2.16 -4.71
N ASN A 64 -2.09 1.19 -4.92
CA ASN A 64 -1.29 1.11 -6.16
C ASN A 64 -2.15 0.76 -7.36
N LEU A 65 -3.17 -0.08 -7.21
CA LEU A 65 -4.15 -0.35 -8.29
C LEU A 65 -4.94 0.91 -8.64
N ALA A 66 -5.45 1.63 -7.64
CA ALA A 66 -6.16 2.89 -7.87
C ALA A 66 -5.28 3.95 -8.53
N LEU A 67 -4.02 4.07 -8.08
CA LEU A 67 -3.03 4.96 -8.67
C LEU A 67 -2.72 4.56 -10.13
N PHE A 68 -2.55 3.26 -10.39
CA PHE A 68 -2.26 2.74 -11.73
C PHE A 68 -3.35 3.16 -12.74
N PHE A 69 -4.62 2.94 -12.42
CA PHE A 69 -5.73 3.34 -13.30
C PHE A 69 -5.86 4.86 -13.43
N THR A 70 -5.48 5.61 -12.39
CA THR A 70 -5.47 7.07 -12.44
C THR A 70 -4.40 7.59 -13.40
N LEU A 71 -3.19 6.99 -13.38
CA LEU A 71 -2.10 7.32 -14.32
C LEU A 71 -2.42 6.89 -15.76
N ASP A 72 -3.16 5.79 -15.94
CA ASP A 72 -3.62 5.31 -17.25
C ASP A 72 -4.53 6.33 -17.95
N ARG A 73 -5.46 6.93 -17.21
CA ARG A 73 -6.33 8.02 -17.72
C ARG A 73 -5.57 9.22 -18.26
N TRP A 74 -4.34 9.43 -17.81
CA TRP A 74 -3.46 10.51 -18.26
C TRP A 74 -2.35 10.03 -19.20
N SER A 75 -2.40 8.77 -19.63
CA SER A 75 -1.44 8.14 -20.55
C SER A 75 0.02 8.22 -20.04
N LEU A 76 0.23 8.16 -18.72
CA LEU A 76 1.55 8.25 -18.08
C LEU A 76 2.22 6.87 -17.97
N TYR A 77 2.51 6.25 -19.11
CA TYR A 77 2.92 4.84 -19.19
C TYR A 77 4.25 4.52 -18.48
N LYS A 78 5.22 5.44 -18.45
CA LYS A 78 6.49 5.20 -17.74
C LYS A 78 6.27 5.22 -16.24
N ALA A 79 5.45 6.15 -15.76
CA ALA A 79 5.07 6.20 -14.35
C ALA A 79 4.28 4.94 -13.94
N MET A 80 3.36 4.46 -14.78
CA MET A 80 2.63 3.19 -14.53
C MET A 80 3.58 2.00 -14.36
N ARG A 81 4.60 1.88 -15.22
CA ARG A 81 5.64 0.84 -15.08
C ARG A 81 6.41 0.96 -13.77
N GLY A 82 6.67 2.20 -13.32
CA GLY A 82 7.29 2.45 -12.02
C GLY A 82 6.41 2.01 -10.85
N VAL A 83 5.10 2.26 -10.90
CA VAL A 83 4.14 1.78 -9.88
C VAL A 83 4.14 0.25 -9.82
N ILE A 84 4.13 -0.44 -10.97
CA ILE A 84 4.24 -1.90 -11.02
C ILE A 84 5.55 -2.38 -10.39
N ALA A 85 6.68 -1.74 -10.72
CA ALA A 85 7.98 -2.09 -10.13
C ALA A 85 7.96 -1.94 -8.59
N ALA A 86 7.36 -0.87 -8.06
CA ALA A 86 7.18 -0.71 -6.62
C ALA A 86 6.26 -1.78 -6.01
N THR A 87 5.19 -2.19 -6.70
CA THR A 87 4.33 -3.30 -6.26
C THR A 87 5.12 -4.61 -6.15
N PHE A 88 6.04 -4.89 -7.07
CA PHE A 88 6.92 -6.07 -6.94
C PHE A 88 7.85 -5.98 -5.73
N VAL A 89 8.37 -4.79 -5.40
CA VAL A 89 9.15 -4.60 -4.16
C VAL A 89 8.32 -4.97 -2.94
N TYR A 90 7.08 -4.49 -2.84
CA TYR A 90 6.19 -4.90 -1.75
C TYR A 90 5.84 -6.38 -1.77
N ALA A 91 5.67 -7.00 -2.95
CA ALA A 91 5.43 -8.43 -3.04
C ALA A 91 6.59 -9.23 -2.43
N VAL A 92 7.85 -8.83 -2.69
CA VAL A 92 9.03 -9.43 -2.05
C VAL A 92 8.97 -9.22 -0.53
N VAL A 93 8.66 -8.01 -0.06
CA VAL A 93 8.53 -7.73 1.39
C VAL A 93 7.47 -8.62 2.04
N ILE A 94 6.30 -8.77 1.42
CA ILE A 94 5.21 -9.61 1.90
C ILE A 94 5.63 -11.09 1.96
N VAL A 95 6.32 -11.60 0.94
CA VAL A 95 6.85 -12.97 0.94
C VAL A 95 7.84 -13.17 2.08
N LEU A 96 8.74 -12.22 2.33
CA LEU A 96 9.68 -12.30 3.45
C LEU A 96 8.95 -12.33 4.79
N LEU A 97 7.91 -11.50 4.96
CA LEU A 97 7.07 -11.48 6.17
C LEU A 97 6.26 -12.75 6.40
N LEU A 98 5.92 -13.49 5.34
CA LEU A 98 5.11 -14.71 5.43
C LEU A 98 5.95 -15.97 5.65
N TYR A 99 7.15 -16.04 5.08
CA TYR A 99 7.89 -17.31 4.98
C TYR A 99 9.26 -17.30 5.64
N VAL A 100 9.87 -16.13 5.83
CA VAL A 100 11.24 -16.03 6.35
C VAL A 100 11.23 -15.62 7.81
N PHE A 101 10.46 -14.59 8.12
CA PHE A 101 10.30 -14.14 9.48
C PHE A 101 9.08 -14.83 10.07
#